data_AF-A0A9W7HZK1-F1
#
_entry.id   AF-A0A9W7HZK1-F1
#
_cell.length_a   1.000
_cell.length_b   1.000
_cell.length_c   1.000
_cell.angle_alpha   90.00
_cell.angle_beta   90.00
_cell.angle_gamma   90.00
#
_symmetry.space_group_name_H-M   'P 1'
#
loop_
_entity.id
_entity.type
_entity.pdbx_description
1 polymer ?
#
loop_
_entity_poly.entity_id
_entity_poly.type
_entity_poly.pdbx_seq_one_letter_code
_entity_poly.pdbx_strand_id
1 'polypeptide(L)'
;MASTSGSGMYESQSTTKPPFFNGDNYSFWKNRMRLFIKSNDYLVWDVIEDGPYIPLKQDGEGKMVLKKKVEMSEEERRKIQVNDKALRMLFCSFGPDIYSKVSSIESAKEVWDTLETTYDGTNDVKETKIGILNLSYENFKMEPDETVSKMFDRFSTIVNGLKGFGEIMTSLFGSYSIHFPNHGMGREPPS
;
A
#
# COMPACT_ATOMS: atom_id res chain seq x y z
N MET A 1 33.02 -19.90 -21.02
CA MET A 1 31.72 -19.19 -21.13
C MET A 1 30.68 -20.17 -21.65
N ALA A 2 29.65 -20.43 -20.86
CA ALA A 2 28.32 -20.82 -21.34
C ALA A 2 27.38 -20.64 -20.15
N SER A 3 26.49 -19.69 -20.32
CA SER A 3 25.54 -19.17 -19.34
C SER A 3 24.48 -20.21 -19.00
N THR A 4 24.13 -20.34 -17.72
CA THR A 4 22.90 -21.02 -17.32
C THR A 4 21.83 -19.96 -17.12
N SER A 5 20.93 -19.90 -18.11
CA SER A 5 19.73 -19.08 -18.12
C SER A 5 18.82 -19.38 -16.94
N GLY A 6 18.17 -18.33 -16.44
CA GLY A 6 17.25 -18.38 -15.33
C GLY A 6 16.05 -19.27 -15.56
N SER A 7 15.66 -19.95 -14.48
CA SER A 7 14.37 -20.61 -14.34
C SER A 7 13.65 -19.89 -13.21
N GLY A 8 12.70 -19.02 -13.58
CA GLY A 8 11.75 -18.45 -12.64
C GLY A 8 10.91 -19.58 -12.06
N MET A 9 11.23 -20.01 -10.84
CA MET A 9 10.40 -20.97 -10.11
C MET A 9 9.27 -20.19 -9.45
N TYR A 10 8.04 -20.46 -9.90
CA TYR A 10 6.82 -20.21 -9.14
C TYR A 10 6.80 -21.18 -7.95
N GLU A 11 7.60 -20.87 -6.93
CA GLU A 11 7.58 -21.60 -5.67
C GLU A 11 6.22 -21.37 -5.02
N SER A 12 5.53 -22.46 -4.67
CA SER A 12 4.30 -22.40 -3.89
C SER A 12 4.61 -21.70 -2.56
N GLN A 13 4.15 -20.46 -2.42
CA GLN A 13 4.48 -19.65 -1.26
C GLN A 13 3.86 -20.27 0.00
N SER A 14 4.70 -20.43 1.01
CA SER A 14 4.30 -20.89 2.34
C SER A 14 3.24 -19.94 2.92
N THR A 15 2.14 -20.50 3.41
CA THR A 15 1.09 -19.73 4.13
C THR A 15 1.52 -19.33 5.54
N THR A 16 2.62 -19.89 6.05
CA THR A 16 3.10 -19.67 7.42
C THR A 16 4.29 -18.71 7.50
N LYS A 17 4.95 -18.42 6.38
CA LYS A 17 6.07 -17.47 6.32
C LYS A 17 5.60 -16.15 5.70
N PRO A 18 6.10 -15.00 6.19
CA PRO A 18 5.81 -13.73 5.55
C PRO A 18 6.39 -13.71 4.12
N PRO A 19 5.75 -12.99 3.18
CA PRO A 19 6.25 -12.87 1.81
C PRO A 19 7.59 -12.14 1.79
N PHE A 20 8.59 -12.69 1.13
CA PHE A 20 9.91 -12.08 1.07
C PHE A 20 9.93 -10.79 0.23
N PHE A 21 10.71 -9.80 0.65
CA PHE A 21 10.90 -8.52 -0.01
C PHE A 21 12.37 -8.17 -0.16
N ASN A 22 12.79 -8.02 -1.42
CA ASN A 22 14.14 -7.61 -1.80
C ASN A 22 14.21 -6.17 -2.35
N GLY A 23 13.09 -5.45 -2.39
CA GLY A 23 12.99 -4.13 -3.03
C GLY A 23 12.23 -4.13 -4.36
N ASP A 24 12.02 -5.29 -4.98
CA ASP A 24 11.31 -5.40 -6.26
C ASP A 24 9.81 -5.67 -6.07
N ASN A 25 9.01 -5.25 -7.06
CA ASN A 25 7.58 -5.52 -7.15
C ASN A 25 6.81 -5.17 -5.85
N TYR A 26 7.08 -3.98 -5.30
CA TYR A 26 6.56 -3.56 -4.00
C TYR A 26 5.04 -3.67 -3.90
N SER A 27 4.27 -3.26 -4.91
CA SER A 27 2.80 -3.35 -4.86
C SER A 27 2.30 -4.80 -4.69
N PHE A 28 2.98 -5.77 -5.31
CA PHE A 28 2.67 -7.19 -5.12
C PHE A 28 3.03 -7.67 -3.71
N TRP A 29 4.23 -7.32 -3.23
CA TRP A 29 4.66 -7.66 -1.87
C TRP A 29 3.73 -7.04 -0.82
N LYS A 30 3.41 -5.75 -0.94
CA LYS A 30 2.55 -4.98 -0.05
C LYS A 30 1.19 -5.64 0.13
N ASN A 31 0.55 -6.03 -0.97
CA ASN A 31 -0.74 -6.71 -0.96
C ASN A 31 -0.67 -8.07 -0.24
N ARG A 32 0.37 -8.87 -0.53
CA ARG A 32 0.56 -10.16 0.14
C ARG A 32 0.89 -10.01 1.62
N MET A 33 1.72 -9.04 1.98
CA MET A 33 2.10 -8.79 3.36
C MET A 33 0.89 -8.33 4.18
N ARG A 34 0.10 -7.40 3.64
CA ARG A 34 -1.16 -6.98 4.27
C ARG A 34 -2.09 -8.17 4.51
N LEU A 35 -2.28 -9.04 3.52
CA LEU A 35 -3.12 -10.22 3.66
C LEU A 35 -2.56 -11.20 4.72
N PHE A 36 -1.25 -11.46 4.69
CA PHE A 36 -0.56 -12.32 5.64
C PHE A 36 -0.71 -11.83 7.09
N ILE A 37 -0.56 -10.53 7.33
CA ILE A 37 -0.71 -9.95 8.66
C ILE A 37 -2.16 -10.08 9.13
N LYS A 38 -3.12 -9.63 8.31
CA LYS A 38 -4.55 -9.69 8.65
C LYS A 38 -5.05 -11.11 8.92
N SER A 39 -4.56 -12.11 8.18
CA SER A 39 -4.94 -13.50 8.39
C SER A 39 -4.34 -14.11 9.66
N ASN A 40 -3.23 -13.57 10.16
CA ASN A 40 -2.57 -14.06 11.36
C ASN A 40 -3.08 -13.39 12.64
N ASP A 41 -3.23 -12.06 12.62
CA ASP A 41 -3.70 -11.27 13.75
C ASP A 41 -4.13 -9.89 13.28
N TYR A 42 -5.41 -9.56 13.41
CA TYR A 42 -5.94 -8.28 12.95
C TYR A 42 -5.43 -7.11 13.81
N LEU A 43 -5.17 -7.31 15.11
CA LEU A 43 -4.63 -6.27 15.99
C LEU A 43 -3.23 -5.83 15.57
N VAL A 44 -2.46 -6.73 14.94
CA VAL A 44 -1.14 -6.41 14.39
C VAL A 44 -1.28 -5.45 13.21
N TRP A 45 -2.32 -5.63 12.37
CA TRP A 45 -2.59 -4.71 11.28
C TRP A 45 -3.01 -3.33 11.82
N ASP A 46 -3.88 -3.29 12.83
CA ASP A 46 -4.33 -2.02 13.44
C ASP A 46 -3.14 -1.19 13.95
N VAL A 47 -2.14 -1.83 14.58
CA VAL A 47 -0.91 -1.13 15.03
C VAL A 47 -0.06 -0.61 13.87
N ILE A 48 -0.06 -1.28 12.72
CA ILE A 48 0.65 -0.80 11.53
C ILE A 48 -0.07 0.41 10.90
N GLU A 49 -1.40 0.40 10.91
CA GLU A 49 -2.21 1.46 10.31
C GLU A 49 -2.28 2.69 11.22
N ASP A 50 -2.65 2.50 12.48
CA ASP A 50 -2.97 3.55 13.45
C ASP A 50 -1.78 3.93 14.34
N GLY A 51 -0.79 3.04 14.47
CA GLY A 51 0.40 3.24 15.30
C GLY A 51 0.36 2.46 16.62
N PRO A 52 1.51 2.39 17.32
CA PRO A 52 1.63 1.64 18.56
C PRO A 52 0.88 2.32 19.70
N TYR A 53 0.45 1.51 20.67
CA TYR A 53 -0.10 2.03 21.92
C TYR A 53 0.97 2.78 22.72
N ILE A 54 0.67 4.02 23.12
CA ILE A 54 1.54 4.86 23.93
C ILE A 54 1.01 4.88 25.38
N PRO A 55 1.72 4.30 26.37
CA PRO A 55 1.26 4.23 27.75
C PRO A 55 1.45 5.59 28.45
N LEU A 56 0.40 6.40 28.51
CA LEU A 56 0.42 7.73 29.14
C LEU A 56 -0.32 7.75 30.48
N LYS A 57 0.12 8.60 31.42
CA LYS A 57 -0.57 8.94 32.67
C LYS A 57 -0.56 10.46 32.89
N GLN A 58 -1.49 10.98 33.69
CA GLN A 58 -1.38 12.35 34.19
C GLN A 58 -0.37 12.42 35.34
N ASP A 59 0.47 13.45 35.32
CA ASP A 59 1.28 13.83 36.47
C ASP A 59 0.47 14.65 37.49
N GLY A 60 1.12 15.07 38.58
CA GLY A 60 0.49 15.88 39.63
C GLY A 60 0.02 17.26 39.18
N GLU A 61 0.43 17.71 37.99
CA GLU A 61 0.05 19.00 37.38
C GLU A 61 -0.98 18.82 36.26
N GLY A 62 -1.46 17.59 36.02
CA GLY A 62 -2.47 17.24 35.02
C GLY A 62 -1.93 17.02 33.61
N LYS A 63 -0.61 17.09 33.39
CA LYS A 63 0.04 16.87 32.09
C LYS A 63 0.20 15.38 31.78
N MET A 64 -0.01 14.99 30.53
CA MET A 64 0.21 13.61 30.07
C MET A 64 1.71 13.32 29.93
N VAL A 65 2.19 12.31 30.65
CA VAL A 65 3.58 11.83 30.64
C VAL A 65 3.62 10.32 30.43
N LEU A 66 4.72 9.82 29.87
CA LEU A 66 4.93 8.37 29.69
C LEU A 66 4.94 7.65 31.04
N LYS A 67 4.19 6.55 31.12
CA LYS A 67 4.24 5.63 32.26
C LYS A 67 5.58 4.94 32.32
N LYS A 68 6.10 4.77 33.54
CA LYS A 68 7.27 3.91 33.76
C LYS A 68 6.85 2.45 33.55
N LYS A 69 7.77 1.59 33.09
CA LYS A 69 7.46 0.17 32.85
C LYS A 69 6.77 -0.50 34.04
N VAL A 70 7.23 -0.22 35.27
CA VAL A 70 6.67 -0.75 36.53
C VAL A 70 5.19 -0.37 36.76
N GLU A 71 4.71 0.73 36.18
CA GLU A 71 3.35 1.23 36.35
C GLU A 71 2.38 0.70 35.27
N MET A 72 2.90 -0.01 34.26
CA MET A 72 2.08 -0.54 33.16
C MET A 72 1.35 -1.80 33.60
N SER A 73 0.04 -1.78 33.43
CA SER A 73 -0.82 -2.96 33.57
C SER A 73 -0.47 -4.06 32.56
N GLU A 74 -0.93 -5.28 32.82
CA GLU A 74 -0.73 -6.41 31.91
C GLU A 74 -1.37 -6.16 30.54
N GLU A 75 -2.55 -5.55 30.49
CA GLU A 75 -3.22 -5.22 29.23
C GLU A 75 -2.45 -4.15 28.43
N GLU A 76 -1.88 -3.14 29.09
CA GLU A 76 -1.03 -2.15 28.41
C GLU A 76 0.25 -2.79 27.85
N ARG A 77 0.86 -3.71 28.60
CA ARG A 77 2.02 -4.49 28.12
C ARG A 77 1.65 -5.33 26.92
N ARG A 78 0.47 -5.97 26.93
CA ARG A 78 -0.04 -6.74 25.78
C ARG A 78 -0.20 -5.86 24.54
N LYS A 79 -0.72 -4.64 24.70
CA LYS A 79 -0.85 -3.67 23.59
C LYS A 79 0.51 -3.24 23.03
N ILE A 80 1.50 -2.98 23.90
CA ILE A 80 2.87 -2.66 23.46
C ILE A 80 3.48 -3.83 22.69
N GLN A 81 3.28 -5.08 23.18
CA GLN A 81 3.81 -6.27 22.54
C GLN A 81 3.26 -6.51 21.12
N VAL A 82 2.08 -5.97 20.80
CA VAL A 82 1.51 -6.08 19.44
C VAL A 82 2.39 -5.35 18.42
N ASN A 83 3.02 -4.22 18.80
CA ASN A 83 4.00 -3.54 17.95
C ASN A 83 5.25 -4.40 17.72
N ASP A 84 5.79 -5.04 18.76
CA ASP A 84 6.94 -5.93 18.61
C ASP A 84 6.62 -7.13 17.70
N LYS A 85 5.39 -7.64 17.78
CA LYS A 85 4.89 -8.70 16.88
C LYS A 85 4.80 -8.19 15.44
N ALA A 86 4.31 -6.96 15.24
CA ALA A 86 4.25 -6.32 13.92
C ALA A 86 5.66 -6.14 13.32
N LEU A 87 6.59 -5.56 14.07
CA LEU A 87 7.99 -5.41 13.67
C LEU A 87 8.62 -6.75 13.31
N ARG A 88 8.40 -7.79 14.13
CA ARG A 88 8.90 -9.15 13.83
C ARG A 88 8.37 -9.65 12.48
N MET A 89 7.07 -9.52 12.23
CA MET A 89 6.46 -9.98 10.98
C MET A 89 7.01 -9.22 9.76
N LEU A 90 7.18 -7.90 9.88
CA LEU A 90 7.80 -7.06 8.85
C LEU A 90 9.27 -7.43 8.63
N PHE A 91 10.10 -7.45 9.67
CA PHE A 91 11.53 -7.71 9.57
C PHE A 91 11.86 -9.12 9.08
N CYS A 92 11.08 -10.14 9.46
CA CYS A 92 11.24 -11.49 8.92
C CYS A 92 10.93 -11.60 7.42
N SER A 93 10.31 -10.58 6.84
CA SER A 93 9.99 -10.53 5.41
C SER A 93 11.07 -9.85 4.59
N PHE A 94 11.97 -9.11 5.22
CA PHE A 94 12.94 -8.25 4.52
C PHE A 94 14.22 -8.98 4.18
N GLY A 95 14.72 -8.74 2.96
CA GLY A 95 16.10 -9.01 2.60
C GLY A 95 17.07 -8.05 3.31
N PRO A 96 18.37 -8.36 3.32
CA PRO A 96 19.38 -7.59 4.05
C PRO A 96 19.38 -6.09 3.72
N ASP A 97 19.22 -5.75 2.45
CA ASP A 97 19.24 -4.36 1.98
C ASP A 97 18.05 -3.56 2.53
N ILE A 98 16.86 -4.16 2.54
CA ILE A 98 15.67 -3.51 3.08
C ILE A 98 15.77 -3.40 4.59
N TYR A 99 16.15 -4.49 5.25
CA TYR A 99 16.31 -4.52 6.71
C TYR A 99 17.27 -3.43 7.19
N SER A 100 18.42 -3.27 6.53
CA SER A 100 19.43 -2.27 6.91
C SER A 100 18.92 -0.83 6.89
N LYS A 101 17.91 -0.51 6.06
CA LYS A 101 17.34 0.84 5.93
C LYS A 101 16.36 1.19 7.03
N VAL A 102 15.71 0.19 7.64
CA VAL A 102 14.59 0.39 8.58
C VAL A 102 14.83 -0.25 9.95
N SER A 103 15.96 -0.90 10.17
CA SER A 103 16.26 -1.65 11.39
C SER A 103 16.34 -0.81 12.67
N SER A 104 16.56 0.50 12.54
CA SER A 104 16.57 1.44 13.67
C SER A 104 15.18 1.98 14.05
N ILE A 105 14.14 1.66 13.27
CA ILE A 105 12.78 2.17 13.50
C ILE A 105 12.06 1.27 14.51
N GLU A 106 11.50 1.87 15.57
CA GLU A 106 10.85 1.16 16.67
C GLU A 106 9.32 1.05 16.52
N SER A 107 8.73 1.75 15.56
CA SER A 107 7.30 1.72 15.28
C SER A 107 7.03 0.94 14.00
N ALA A 108 6.20 -0.10 14.07
CA ALA A 108 5.84 -0.88 12.88
C ALA A 108 5.09 -0.03 11.84
N LYS A 109 4.32 0.96 12.31
CA LYS A 109 3.71 1.99 11.46
C LYS A 109 4.76 2.78 10.71
N GLU A 110 5.78 3.28 11.42
CA GLU A 110 6.83 4.09 10.79
C GLU A 110 7.66 3.27 9.78
N VAL A 111 7.91 1.98 10.05
CA VAL A 111 8.50 1.06 9.06
C VAL A 111 7.61 0.98 7.82
N TRP A 112 6.31 0.76 7.99
CA TRP A 112 5.37 0.64 6.89
C TRP A 112 5.26 1.93 6.07
N ASP A 113 5.09 3.07 6.73
CA ASP A 113 4.99 4.40 6.13
C ASP A 113 6.29 4.76 5.38
N THR A 114 7.46 4.37 5.92
CA THR A 114 8.76 4.53 5.24
C THR A 114 8.81 3.73 3.94
N LEU A 115 8.34 2.48 3.95
CA LEU A 115 8.28 1.66 2.75
C LEU A 115 7.30 2.23 1.72
N GLU A 116 6.11 2.65 2.15
CA GLU A 116 5.14 3.28 1.25
C GLU A 116 5.73 4.53 0.59
N THR A 117 6.37 5.38 1.37
CA THR A 117 7.01 6.60 0.87
C THR A 117 8.16 6.28 -0.09
N THR A 118 8.97 5.26 0.22
CA THR A 118 10.14 4.88 -0.58
C THR A 118 9.76 4.25 -1.91
N TYR A 119 8.72 3.40 -1.93
CA TYR A 119 8.40 2.57 -3.09
C TYR A 119 7.14 3.00 -3.87
N ASP A 120 6.11 3.52 -3.20
CA ASP A 120 4.95 4.10 -3.89
C ASP A 120 5.15 5.61 -4.18
N GLY A 121 6.12 6.24 -3.51
CA GLY A 121 6.30 7.69 -3.49
C GLY A 121 5.43 8.39 -2.44
N THR A 122 5.71 9.67 -2.19
CA THR A 122 4.89 10.50 -1.30
C THR A 122 3.47 10.69 -1.84
N ASN A 123 2.54 11.11 -0.97
CA ASN A 123 1.18 11.47 -1.40
C ASN A 123 1.22 12.54 -2.50
N ASP A 124 2.10 13.53 -2.43
CA ASP A 124 2.27 14.55 -3.48
C ASP A 124 2.65 13.94 -4.85
N VAL A 125 3.53 12.94 -4.85
CA VAL A 125 3.91 12.23 -6.08
C VAL A 125 2.74 11.40 -6.61
N LYS A 126 1.94 10.79 -5.72
CA LYS A 126 0.73 10.06 -6.10
C LYS A 126 -0.32 11.01 -6.69
N GLU A 127 -0.59 12.14 -6.04
CA GLU A 127 -1.51 13.18 -6.53
C GLU A 127 -1.07 13.74 -7.88
N THR A 128 0.23 14.01 -8.04
CA THR A 128 0.80 14.44 -9.33
C THR A 128 0.57 13.39 -10.42
N LYS A 129 0.83 12.10 -10.13
CA LYS A 129 0.58 10.99 -11.07
C LYS A 129 -0.90 10.88 -11.43
N ILE A 130 -1.80 11.00 -10.46
CA ILE A 130 -3.26 11.03 -10.68
C ILE A 130 -3.63 12.22 -11.57
N GLY A 131 -3.10 13.41 -11.29
CA GLY A 131 -3.30 14.60 -12.11
C GLY A 131 -2.88 14.40 -13.57
N ILE A 132 -1.69 13.81 -13.80
CA ILE A 132 -1.19 13.48 -15.14
C ILE A 132 -2.10 12.46 -15.84
N LEU A 133 -2.53 11.42 -15.13
CA LEU A 133 -3.42 10.38 -15.68
C LEU A 133 -4.80 10.93 -16.01
N ASN A 134 -5.37 11.79 -15.17
CA ASN A 134 -6.63 12.51 -15.44
C ASN A 134 -6.48 13.41 -16.67
N LEU A 135 -5.41 14.21 -16.73
CA LEU A 135 -5.15 15.07 -17.89
C LEU A 135 -4.98 14.24 -19.18
N SER A 136 -4.32 13.08 -19.09
CA SER A 136 -4.15 12.16 -20.21
C SER A 136 -5.47 11.50 -20.63
N TYR A 137 -6.35 11.22 -19.67
CA TYR A 137 -7.70 10.70 -19.92
C TYR A 137 -8.60 11.75 -20.58
N GLU A 138 -8.65 12.97 -20.05
CA GLU A 138 -9.43 14.09 -20.59
C GLU A 138 -9.00 14.47 -22.01
N ASN A 139 -7.70 14.43 -22.28
CA ASN A 139 -7.15 14.72 -23.60
C ASN A 139 -7.02 13.49 -24.50
N PHE A 140 -7.53 12.33 -24.07
CA PHE A 140 -7.36 11.10 -24.82
C PHE A 140 -8.10 11.15 -26.16
N LYS A 141 -7.35 10.98 -27.23
CA LYS A 141 -7.87 10.81 -28.59
C LYS A 141 -7.03 9.79 -29.34
N MET A 142 -7.65 9.14 -30.31
CA MET A 142 -6.94 8.27 -31.25
C MET A 142 -6.07 9.13 -32.18
N GLU A 143 -4.83 8.73 -32.40
CA GLU A 143 -3.94 9.44 -33.33
C GLU A 143 -4.24 9.05 -34.80
N PRO A 144 -3.95 9.93 -35.79
CA PRO A 144 -4.32 9.70 -37.19
C PRO A 144 -3.75 8.41 -37.81
N ASP A 145 -2.56 8.00 -37.38
CA ASP A 145 -1.83 6.81 -37.87
C ASP A 145 -1.80 5.65 -36.84
N GLU A 146 -2.61 5.75 -35.80
CA GLU A 146 -2.68 4.74 -34.74
C GLU A 146 -3.66 3.62 -35.11
N THR A 147 -3.30 2.37 -34.79
CA THR A 147 -4.24 1.25 -34.94
C THR A 147 -5.19 1.19 -33.73
N VAL A 148 -6.40 0.68 -33.93
CA VAL A 148 -7.39 0.50 -32.84
C VAL A 148 -6.80 -0.28 -31.66
N SER A 149 -5.96 -1.29 -31.93
CA SER A 149 -5.28 -2.05 -30.88
C SER A 149 -4.34 -1.18 -30.05
N LYS A 150 -3.49 -0.37 -30.70
CA LYS A 150 -2.55 0.52 -29.99
C LYS A 150 -3.29 1.59 -29.18
N MET A 151 -4.39 2.12 -29.75
CA MET A 151 -5.27 3.05 -29.05
C MET A 151 -5.86 2.40 -27.79
N PHE A 152 -6.37 1.17 -27.91
CA PHE A 152 -6.93 0.43 -26.79
C PHE A 152 -5.89 0.14 -25.70
N ASP A 153 -4.64 -0.19 -26.07
CA ASP A 153 -3.55 -0.43 -25.12
C ASP A 153 -3.21 0.85 -24.33
N ARG A 154 -3.13 2.00 -25.01
CA ARG A 154 -2.92 3.30 -24.36
C ARG A 154 -4.08 3.65 -23.43
N PHE A 155 -5.31 3.52 -23.90
CA PHE A 155 -6.50 3.77 -23.09
C PHE A 155 -6.55 2.87 -21.85
N SER A 156 -6.27 1.58 -22.03
CA SER A 156 -6.22 0.60 -20.94
C SER A 156 -5.14 0.95 -19.91
N THR A 157 -3.99 1.44 -20.35
CA THR A 157 -2.93 1.89 -19.45
C THR A 157 -3.39 3.06 -18.57
N ILE A 158 -4.07 4.05 -19.15
CA ILE A 158 -4.60 5.21 -18.42
C ILE A 158 -5.68 4.77 -17.42
N VAL A 159 -6.67 3.99 -17.87
CA VAL A 159 -7.79 3.54 -17.02
C VAL A 159 -7.31 2.61 -15.90
N ASN A 160 -6.37 1.71 -16.18
CA ASN A 160 -5.83 0.81 -15.15
C ASN A 160 -4.95 1.57 -14.14
N GLY A 161 -4.21 2.58 -14.59
CA GLY A 161 -3.50 3.51 -13.72
C GLY A 161 -4.47 4.21 -12.76
N LEU A 162 -5.52 4.85 -13.29
CA LEU A 162 -6.54 5.53 -12.49
C LEU A 162 -7.28 4.58 -11.54
N LYS A 163 -7.62 3.36 -11.97
CA LYS A 163 -8.22 2.34 -11.10
C LYS A 163 -7.31 1.93 -9.95
N GLY A 164 -6.01 1.78 -10.21
CA GLY A 164 -5.01 1.49 -9.17
C GLY A 164 -4.95 2.55 -8.08
N PHE A 165 -5.28 3.81 -8.41
CA PHE A 165 -5.43 4.91 -7.45
C PHE A 165 -6.88 5.14 -7.00
N GLY A 166 -7.88 4.57 -7.69
CA GLY A 166 -9.30 4.78 -7.45
C GLY A 166 -9.81 4.21 -6.12
N GLU A 167 -9.21 3.13 -5.62
CA GLU A 167 -9.46 2.66 -4.25
C GLU A 167 -9.00 3.67 -3.19
N ILE A 168 -7.99 4.50 -3.51
CA ILE A 168 -7.49 5.60 -2.68
C ILE A 168 -8.32 6.87 -2.89
N MET A 169 -8.78 7.16 -4.12
CA MET A 169 -9.68 8.31 -4.36
C MET A 169 -11.06 8.11 -3.73
N THR A 170 -11.61 6.90 -3.71
CA THR A 170 -12.92 6.64 -3.08
C THR A 170 -12.86 6.80 -1.55
N SER A 171 -11.70 6.53 -0.93
CA SER A 171 -11.50 6.74 0.50
C SER A 171 -11.16 8.19 0.88
N LEU A 172 -10.51 8.96 -0.01
CA LEU A 172 -10.19 10.39 0.21
C LEU A 172 -11.32 11.35 -0.21
N PHE A 173 -12.10 10.99 -1.23
CA PHE A 173 -13.18 11.83 -1.80
C PHE A 173 -14.54 11.17 -1.65
N GLY A 174 -14.91 10.79 -0.42
CA GLY A 174 -16.23 10.21 -0.08
C GLY A 174 -17.46 11.10 -0.33
N SER A 175 -17.45 11.99 -1.34
CA SER A 175 -18.60 12.81 -1.71
C SER A 175 -18.70 13.24 -3.19
N TYR A 176 -17.80 12.83 -4.10
CA TYR A 176 -18.00 13.09 -5.53
C TYR A 176 -18.10 11.79 -6.33
N SER A 177 -19.34 11.32 -6.48
CA SER A 177 -19.70 10.28 -7.44
C SER A 177 -19.26 10.71 -8.83
N ILE A 178 -18.27 10.00 -9.38
CA ILE A 178 -17.82 10.17 -10.75
C ILE A 178 -18.97 9.70 -11.65
N HIS A 179 -19.73 10.64 -12.19
CA HIS A 179 -20.84 10.33 -13.10
C HIS A 179 -20.25 10.06 -14.48
N PHE A 180 -20.19 8.79 -14.89
CA PHE A 180 -19.86 8.43 -16.26
C PHE A 180 -20.98 8.94 -17.18
N PRO A 181 -20.71 9.84 -18.14
CA PRO A 181 -21.73 10.28 -19.09
C PRO A 181 -22.09 9.09 -19.99
N ASN A 182 -23.33 8.65 -19.84
CA ASN A 182 -23.93 7.61 -20.67
C ASN A 182 -24.22 8.21 -22.05
N HIS A 183 -23.29 8.10 -23.00
CA HIS A 183 -23.59 8.44 -24.39
C HIS A 183 -24.48 7.33 -24.99
N GLY A 184 -25.79 7.54 -24.88
CA GLY A 184 -26.80 6.75 -25.56
C GLY A 184 -26.61 6.80 -27.07
N MET A 185 -26.26 5.66 -27.67
CA MET A 185 -26.40 5.45 -29.11
C MET A 185 -27.89 5.22 -29.42
N GLY A 186 -28.58 6.30 -29.79
CA GLY A 186 -29.83 6.20 -30.53
C GLY A 186 -29.52 5.77 -31.97
N ARG A 187 -29.97 4.58 -32.37
CA ARG A 187 -30.16 4.25 -33.78
C ARG A 187 -31.67 4.20 -34.03
N GLU A 188 -32.17 5.15 -34.81
CA GLU A 188 -33.48 5.00 -35.45
C GLU A 188 -33.38 3.95 -36.58
N PRO A 189 -34.42 3.13 -36.80
CA PRO A 189 -34.48 2.24 -37.96
C PRO A 189 -35.07 2.96 -39.18
N PRO A 190 -34.59 2.67 -40.41
CA PRO A 190 -35.15 3.27 -41.61
C PRO A 190 -36.50 2.62 -41.99
N SER A 191 -37.35 3.45 -42.62
CA SER A 191 -38.71 3.19 -43.07
C SER A 191 -38.85 2.10 -44.13
#